data_AF-A0A1G9DXU8-F1
#
_entry.id   AF-A0A1G9DXU8-F1
#
_cell.length_a   1.000
_cell.length_b   1.000
_cell.length_c   1.000
_cell.angle_alpha   90.00
_cell.angle_beta   90.00
_cell.angle_gamma   90.00
#
_symmetry.space_group_name_H-M   'P 1'
#
loop_
_entity.id
_entity.type
_entity.pdbx_description
1 polymer ?
#
loop_
_entity_poly.entity_id
_entity_poly.type
_entity_poly.pdbx_seq_one_letter_code
_entity_poly.pdbx_strand_id
1 'polypeptide(L)'
;MALAIIFVLYASIGVLAAAGSITISRRLFAGPRERVFYGLFLVLIAAFYLAFTAYFDGTGTTWLAEIVLASGFALLGLLGCARTGLLAAGYLLHGLWDLLHELPASGLPLTEIPLAYGVFCAAFDWCVAAYCVRRHRAWVVPVADLE
;
A
#
# COMPACT_ATOMS: atom_id res chain seq x y z
N MET A 1 -20.02 14.10 12.74
CA MET A 1 -19.03 14.18 13.85
C MET A 1 -18.40 12.83 14.15
N ALA A 2 -19.17 11.77 14.42
CA ALA A 2 -18.62 10.43 14.68
C ALA A 2 -17.76 9.84 13.54
N LEU A 3 -18.23 9.87 12.29
CA LEU A 3 -17.46 9.39 11.13
C LEU A 3 -16.11 10.09 10.96
N ALA A 4 -16.10 11.42 11.14
CA ALA A 4 -14.86 12.21 11.08
C ALA A 4 -13.86 11.80 12.17
N ILE A 5 -14.33 11.52 13.38
CA ILE A 5 -13.48 11.03 14.48
C ILE A 5 -12.89 9.66 14.12
N ILE A 6 -13.70 8.75 13.56
CA ILE A 6 -13.23 7.44 13.11
C ILE A 6 -12.16 7.59 12.02
N PHE A 7 -12.38 8.45 11.03
CA PHE A 7 -11.39 8.68 9.97
C PHE A 7 -10.08 9.25 10.51
N VAL A 8 -10.15 10.23 11.41
CA VAL A 8 -8.96 10.79 12.07
C VAL A 8 -8.22 9.72 12.87
N LEU A 9 -8.94 8.87 13.59
CA LEU A 9 -8.35 7.78 14.36
C LEU A 9 -7.63 6.79 13.45
N TYR A 10 -8.27 6.29 12.40
CA TYR A 10 -7.69 5.32 11.47
C TYR A 10 -6.52 5.90 10.67
N ALA A 11 -6.62 7.17 10.24
CA ALA A 11 -5.48 7.87 9.64
C ALA A 11 -4.30 7.97 10.61
N SER A 12 -4.55 8.30 11.88
CA SER A 12 -3.50 8.38 12.91
C SER A 12 -2.84 7.02 13.15
N ILE A 13 -3.64 5.94 13.21
CA ILE A 13 -3.13 4.58 13.32
C ILE A 13 -2.28 4.22 12.09
N GLY A 14 -2.71 4.59 10.89
CA GLY A 14 -1.97 4.37 9.64
C GLY A 14 -0.60 5.06 9.63
N VAL A 15 -0.55 6.33 10.05
CA VAL A 15 0.70 7.08 10.19
C VAL A 15 1.63 6.44 11.23
N LEU A 16 1.09 6.05 12.39
CA LEU A 16 1.88 5.40 13.45
C LEU A 16 2.40 4.03 13.00
N ALA A 17 1.58 3.26 12.29
CA ALA A 17 1.97 1.98 11.70
C ALA A 17 3.09 2.18 10.68
N ALA A 18 3.00 3.18 9.80
CA ALA A 18 4.06 3.49 8.85
C ALA A 18 5.36 3.90 9.55
N ALA A 19 5.29 4.77 10.56
CA ALA A 19 6.46 5.16 11.35
C ALA A 19 7.11 3.97 12.06
N GLY A 20 6.29 3.08 12.62
CA GLY A 20 6.73 1.82 13.22
C GLY A 20 7.41 0.90 12.20
N SER A 21 6.74 0.62 11.08
CA SER A 21 7.28 -0.22 10.00
C SER A 21 8.58 0.32 9.44
N ILE A 22 8.70 1.63 9.19
CA ILE A 22 9.94 2.28 8.71
C ILE A 22 11.06 2.16 9.76
N THR A 23 10.72 2.36 11.04
CA THR A 23 11.73 2.27 12.10
C THR A 23 12.26 0.84 12.25
N ILE A 24 11.38 -0.15 12.15
CA ILE A 24 11.73 -1.57 12.23
C ILE A 24 12.49 -2.00 10.97
N SER A 25 11.99 -1.68 9.77
CA SER A 25 12.62 -2.08 8.50
C SER A 25 14.05 -1.56 8.39
N ARG A 26 14.30 -0.31 8.81
CA ARG A 26 15.64 0.29 8.82
C ARG A 26 16.63 -0.40 9.76
N ARG A 27 16.13 -1.07 10.80
CA ARG A 27 16.97 -1.83 11.75
C ARG A 27 17.24 -3.25 11.25
N LEU A 28 16.27 -3.84 10.55
CA LEU A 28 16.36 -5.23 10.09
C LEU A 28 17.03 -5.36 8.71
N PHE A 29 16.89 -4.35 7.86
CA PHE A 29 17.33 -4.41 6.47
C PHE A 29 18.31 -3.28 6.15
N ALA A 30 19.28 -3.59 5.29
CA ALA A 30 20.25 -2.64 4.76
C ALA A 30 20.12 -2.54 3.23
N GLY A 31 20.34 -1.33 2.71
CA GLY A 31 20.44 -1.06 1.28
C GLY A 31 19.21 -1.54 0.49
N PRO A 32 19.40 -2.24 -0.65
CA PRO A 32 18.30 -2.67 -1.52
C PRO A 32 17.27 -3.61 -0.87
N ARG A 33 17.61 -4.33 0.21
CA ARG A 33 16.70 -5.30 0.84
C ARG A 33 15.47 -4.65 1.46
N GLU A 34 15.63 -3.44 1.98
CA GLU A 34 14.52 -2.66 2.53
C GLU A 34 13.51 -2.30 1.43
N ARG A 35 13.99 -1.94 0.24
CA ARG A 35 13.15 -1.69 -0.93
C ARG A 35 12.38 -2.95 -1.35
N VAL A 36 13.04 -4.10 -1.36
CA VAL A 36 12.40 -5.40 -1.68
C VAL A 36 11.31 -5.72 -0.67
N PHE A 37 11.56 -5.49 0.63
CA PHE A 37 10.54 -5.67 1.67
C PHE A 37 9.27 -4.87 1.37
N TYR A 38 9.40 -3.58 1.09
CA TYR A 38 8.24 -2.74 0.74
C TYR A 38 7.60 -3.13 -0.59
N GLY A 39 8.38 -3.55 -1.58
CA GLY A 39 7.84 -4.09 -2.84
C GLY A 39 6.94 -5.30 -2.62
N LEU A 40 7.40 -6.28 -1.84
CA LEU A 40 6.62 -7.47 -1.49
C LEU A 40 5.45 -7.15 -0.56
N PHE A 41 5.62 -6.18 0.34
CA PHE A 41 4.55 -5.73 1.23
C PHE A 41 3.39 -5.10 0.44
N LEU A 42 3.69 -4.30 -0.60
CA LEU A 42 2.66 -3.78 -1.52
C LEU A 42 1.87 -4.91 -2.21
N VAL A 43 2.55 -5.97 -2.67
CA VAL A 43 1.88 -7.14 -3.26
C VAL A 43 0.92 -7.79 -2.25
N LEU A 44 1.37 -7.95 -1.01
CA LEU A 44 0.59 -8.60 0.04
C LEU A 44 -0.67 -7.80 0.41
N ILE A 45 -0.54 -6.49 0.61
CA ILE A 45 -1.70 -5.64 0.97
C ILE A 45 -2.72 -5.56 -0.17
N ALA A 46 -2.25 -5.50 -1.42
CA ALA A 46 -3.14 -5.51 -2.59
C ALA A 46 -3.88 -6.84 -2.73
N ALA A 47 -3.21 -7.97 -2.49
CA ALA A 47 -3.85 -9.29 -2.53
C ALA A 47 -4.92 -9.46 -1.43
N PHE A 48 -4.84 -8.71 -0.33
CA PHE A 48 -5.81 -8.77 0.76
C PHE A 48 -7.23 -8.35 0.32
N TYR A 49 -7.34 -7.49 -0.70
CA TYR A 49 -8.63 -7.10 -1.28
C TYR A 49 -9.37 -8.27 -1.95
N LEU A 50 -8.65 -9.28 -2.44
CA LEU A 50 -9.28 -10.51 -2.93
C LEU A 50 -9.93 -11.30 -1.80
N ALA A 51 -9.37 -11.25 -0.59
CA ALA A 51 -9.99 -11.86 0.59
C ALA A 51 -11.24 -11.08 1.03
N PHE A 52 -11.25 -9.74 0.94
CA PHE A 52 -12.48 -8.96 1.16
C PHE A 52 -13.54 -9.26 0.12
N THR A 53 -13.14 -9.37 -1.15
CA THR A 53 -14.05 -9.76 -2.23
C THR A 53 -14.70 -11.12 -1.97
N ALA A 54 -13.93 -12.07 -1.46
CA ALA A 54 -14.46 -13.36 -1.06
C ALA A 54 -15.35 -13.28 0.20
N TYR A 55 -15.01 -12.44 1.17
CA TYR A 55 -15.73 -12.31 2.44
C TYR A 55 -17.08 -11.59 2.30
N PHE A 56 -17.15 -10.54 1.48
CA PHE A 56 -18.35 -9.73 1.25
C PHE A 56 -19.18 -10.22 0.04
N ASP A 57 -18.98 -11.48 -0.37
CA ASP A 57 -19.74 -12.11 -1.46
C ASP A 57 -19.74 -11.28 -2.77
N GLY A 58 -18.56 -10.78 -3.16
CA GLY A 58 -18.39 -9.93 -4.35
C GLY A 58 -18.93 -10.58 -5.63
N THR A 59 -19.56 -9.77 -6.48
CA THR A 59 -20.11 -10.22 -7.78
C THR A 59 -19.01 -10.49 -8.81
N GLY A 60 -19.34 -11.12 -9.94
CA GLY A 60 -18.37 -11.42 -11.00
C GLY A 60 -17.65 -10.17 -11.56
N THR A 61 -18.33 -9.02 -11.64
CA THR A 61 -17.71 -7.76 -12.04
C THR A 61 -16.78 -7.21 -10.95
N THR A 62 -17.12 -7.42 -9.67
CA THR A 62 -16.28 -7.04 -8.53
C THR A 62 -15.00 -7.85 -8.53
N TRP A 63 -15.11 -9.18 -8.63
CA TRP A 63 -13.96 -10.08 -8.76
C TRP A 63 -13.03 -9.69 -9.90
N LEU A 64 -13.58 -9.37 -11.08
CA LEU A 64 -12.76 -8.95 -12.21
C LEU A 64 -12.01 -7.65 -11.92
N ALA A 65 -12.69 -6.64 -11.38
CA ALA A 65 -12.08 -5.35 -11.07
C ALA A 65 -10.94 -5.51 -10.04
N GLU A 66 -11.21 -6.24 -8.96
CA GLU A 66 -10.29 -6.47 -7.85
C GLU A 66 -9.07 -7.30 -8.29
N ILE A 67 -9.26 -8.35 -9.10
CA ILE A 67 -8.15 -9.13 -9.67
C ILE A 67 -7.27 -8.26 -10.56
N VAL A 68 -7.87 -7.43 -11.42
CA VAL A 68 -7.12 -6.55 -12.33
C VAL A 68 -6.31 -5.53 -11.54
N LEU A 69 -6.92 -4.87 -10.55
CA LEU A 69 -6.26 -3.86 -9.72
C LEU A 69 -5.18 -4.48 -8.83
N ALA A 70 -5.50 -5.56 -8.12
CA ALA A 70 -4.54 -6.29 -7.30
C ALA A 70 -3.34 -6.80 -8.13
N SER A 71 -3.58 -7.30 -9.34
CA SER A 71 -2.50 -7.71 -10.26
C SER A 71 -1.65 -6.54 -10.72
N GLY A 72 -2.27 -5.38 -10.99
CA GLY A 72 -1.57 -4.14 -11.32
C GLY A 72 -0.65 -3.67 -10.19
N PHE A 73 -1.14 -3.68 -8.95
CA PHE A 73 -0.34 -3.36 -7.77
C PHE A 73 0.74 -4.40 -7.48
N ALA A 74 0.44 -5.69 -7.70
CA ALA A 74 1.44 -6.75 -7.61
C ALA A 74 2.60 -6.50 -8.60
N LEU A 75 2.28 -6.14 -9.84
CA LEU A 75 3.28 -5.79 -10.86
C LEU A 75 4.09 -4.56 -10.44
N LEU A 76 3.45 -3.50 -9.93
CA LEU A 76 4.14 -2.31 -9.43
C LEU A 76 5.05 -2.63 -8.23
N GLY A 77 4.63 -3.51 -7.31
CA GLY A 77 5.43 -3.98 -6.19
C GLY A 77 6.66 -4.76 -6.64
N LEU A 78 6.47 -5.73 -7.55
CA LEU A 78 7.57 -6.55 -8.10
C LEU A 78 8.57 -5.70 -8.90
N LEU A 79 8.10 -4.77 -9.74
CA LEU A 79 8.98 -3.84 -10.45
C LEU A 79 9.62 -2.82 -9.50
N GLY A 80 8.90 -2.46 -8.43
CA GLY A 80 9.35 -1.60 -7.35
C GLY A 80 10.56 -2.15 -6.58
N CYS A 81 10.66 -3.48 -6.47
CA CYS A 81 11.86 -4.15 -5.92
C CYS A 81 13.15 -3.75 -6.68
N ALA A 82 13.05 -3.47 -7.98
CA ALA A 82 14.16 -3.01 -8.79
C ALA A 82 14.23 -1.47 -8.91
N ARG A 83 13.08 -0.79 -8.93
CA ARG A 83 12.99 0.66 -9.20
C ARG A 83 12.18 1.40 -8.14
N THR A 84 12.88 2.18 -7.30
CA THR A 84 12.25 2.96 -6.22
C THR A 84 11.14 3.90 -6.71
N GLY A 85 11.26 4.48 -7.91
CA GLY A 85 10.23 5.35 -8.48
C GLY A 85 8.90 4.62 -8.73
N LEU A 86 8.95 3.37 -9.22
CA LEU A 86 7.75 2.56 -9.42
C LEU A 86 7.15 2.11 -8.10
N LEU A 87 7.99 1.85 -7.09
CA LEU A 87 7.52 1.53 -5.74
C LEU A 87 6.75 2.70 -5.12
N ALA A 88 7.30 3.91 -5.20
CA ALA A 88 6.64 5.11 -4.69
C ALA A 88 5.31 5.39 -5.41
N ALA A 89 5.28 5.23 -6.74
CA ALA A 89 4.05 5.34 -7.51
C ALA A 89 3.01 4.27 -7.13
N GLY A 90 3.46 3.03 -6.92
CA GLY A 90 2.60 1.92 -6.47
C GLY A 90 1.88 2.23 -5.16
N TYR A 91 2.62 2.68 -4.14
CA TYR A 91 2.01 3.10 -2.88
C TYR A 91 1.09 4.32 -3.00
N LEU A 92 1.46 5.34 -3.78
CA LEU A 92 0.57 6.49 -4.00
C LEU A 92 -0.76 6.08 -4.64
N LEU A 93 -0.69 5.25 -5.68
CA LEU A 93 -1.87 4.78 -6.41
C LEU A 93 -2.70 3.80 -5.58
N HIS A 94 -2.06 2.94 -4.77
CA HIS A 94 -2.76 2.02 -3.88
C HIS A 94 -3.53 2.80 -2.82
N GLY A 95 -2.90 3.78 -2.15
CA GLY A 95 -3.60 4.64 -1.21
C GLY A 95 -4.73 5.45 -1.84
N LEU A 96 -4.63 5.85 -3.11
CA LEU A 96 -5.75 6.47 -3.81
C LEU A 96 -6.89 5.48 -4.03
N TRP A 97 -6.58 4.26 -4.44
CA TRP A 97 -7.55 3.18 -4.61
C TRP A 97 -8.24 2.82 -3.30
N ASP A 98 -7.52 2.77 -2.18
CA ASP A 98 -8.07 2.59 -0.84
C ASP A 98 -9.13 3.64 -0.52
N LEU A 99 -8.89 4.92 -0.85
CA LEU A 99 -9.88 5.98 -0.63
C LEU A 99 -11.10 5.87 -1.54
N LEU A 100 -10.98 5.28 -2.74
CA LEU A 100 -12.14 5.06 -3.62
C LEU A 100 -13.16 4.08 -3.02
N HIS A 101 -12.71 3.13 -2.20
CA HIS A 101 -13.60 2.22 -1.48
C HIS A 101 -14.41 2.93 -0.38
N GLU A 102 -13.89 4.03 0.16
CA GLU A 102 -14.58 4.84 1.18
C GLU A 102 -15.57 5.85 0.56
N LEU A 103 -15.69 5.88 -0.78
CA LEU A 103 -16.59 6.76 -1.52
C LEU A 103 -17.77 5.96 -2.09
N PRO A 104 -18.94 5.96 -1.42
CA PRO A 104 -20.12 5.21 -1.88
C PRO A 104 -20.62 5.62 -3.27
N ALA A 105 -20.25 6.82 -3.74
CA ALA A 105 -20.66 7.39 -5.02
C ALA A 105 -19.64 7.18 -6.15
N SER A 106 -18.59 6.36 -5.95
CA SER A 106 -17.57 6.15 -6.98
C SER A 106 -18.13 5.51 -8.25
N GLY A 107 -19.24 4.77 -8.14
CA GLY A 107 -19.87 4.05 -9.26
C GLY A 107 -19.01 2.91 -9.81
N LEU A 108 -17.89 2.60 -9.15
CA LEU A 108 -16.97 1.53 -9.52
C LEU A 108 -17.44 0.21 -8.88
N PRO A 109 -17.30 -0.93 -9.57
CA PRO A 109 -17.62 -2.24 -9.02
C PRO A 109 -16.49 -2.72 -8.09
N LEU A 110 -16.23 -1.98 -7.01
CA LEU A 110 -15.21 -2.30 -6.01
C LEU A 110 -15.82 -3.11 -4.86
N THR A 111 -14.99 -3.89 -4.18
CA THR A 111 -15.42 -4.69 -3.04
C THR A 111 -15.79 -3.81 -1.84
N GLU A 112 -16.64 -4.31 -0.95
CA GLU A 112 -16.80 -3.68 0.36
C GLU A 112 -15.56 -3.93 1.21
N ILE A 113 -15.23 -2.97 2.07
CA ILE A 113 -14.13 -3.09 3.03
C ILE A 113 -14.61 -2.73 4.44
N PRO A 114 -13.92 -3.19 5.49
CA PRO A 114 -14.22 -2.74 6.84
C PRO A 114 -14.16 -1.21 6.95
N LEU A 115 -15.07 -0.63 7.72
CA LEU A 115 -15.18 0.83 7.87
C LEU A 115 -13.82 1.49 8.18
N ALA A 116 -13.48 2.52 7.40
CA ALA A 116 -12.24 3.31 7.54
C ALA A 116 -10.93 2.51 7.31
N TYR A 117 -11.01 1.27 6.84
CA TYR A 117 -9.83 0.49 6.45
C TYR A 117 -9.06 1.19 5.32
N GLY A 118 -9.77 1.75 4.34
CA GLY A 118 -9.15 2.46 3.23
C GLY A 118 -8.43 3.73 3.70
N VAL A 119 -9.00 4.44 4.69
CA VAL A 119 -8.35 5.62 5.29
C VAL A 119 -7.04 5.24 6.00
N PHE A 120 -7.03 4.13 6.73
CA PHE A 120 -5.82 3.60 7.37
C PHE A 120 -4.74 3.25 6.34
N CYS A 121 -5.10 2.48 5.30
CA CYS A 121 -4.17 2.03 4.27
C CYS A 121 -3.61 3.22 3.48
N ALA A 122 -4.46 4.18 3.08
CA ALA A 122 -4.01 5.38 2.38
C ALA A 122 -3.00 6.20 3.20
N ALA A 123 -3.25 6.38 4.50
CA ALA A 123 -2.33 7.10 5.38
C ALA A 123 -0.98 6.37 5.50
N PHE A 124 -1.00 5.04 5.63
CA PHE A 124 0.22 4.22 5.67
C PHE A 124 1.00 4.34 4.35
N ASP A 125 0.31 4.15 3.23
CA ASP A 125 0.88 4.09 1.90
C ASP A 125 1.54 5.41 1.49
N TRP A 126 0.89 6.53 1.76
CA TRP A 126 1.46 7.84 1.41
C TRP A 126 2.68 8.17 2.27
N CYS A 127 2.72 7.72 3.53
CA CYS A 127 3.92 7.80 4.36
C CYS A 127 5.05 6.95 3.76
N VAL A 128 4.78 5.72 3.33
CA VAL A 128 5.77 4.85 2.69
C VAL A 128 6.22 5.39 1.34
N ALA A 129 5.34 5.97 0.54
CA ALA A 129 5.69 6.61 -0.72
C ALA A 129 6.62 7.81 -0.51
N ALA A 130 6.29 8.70 0.43
CA ALA A 130 7.14 9.82 0.81
C ALA A 130 8.51 9.33 1.32
N TYR A 131 8.52 8.24 2.08
CA TYR A 131 9.75 7.60 2.54
C TYR A 131 10.58 7.06 1.38
N CYS A 132 9.97 6.35 0.41
CA CYS A 132 10.64 5.84 -0.78
C CYS A 132 11.34 6.96 -1.57
N VAL A 133 10.66 8.10 -1.76
CA VAL A 133 11.23 9.28 -2.43
C VAL A 133 12.45 9.82 -1.67
N ARG A 134 12.35 9.95 -0.34
CA ARG A 134 13.49 10.42 0.49
C ARG A 134 14.65 9.42 0.53
N ARG A 135 14.36 8.12 0.55
CA ARG A 135 15.33 7.04 0.73
C ARG A 135 15.94 6.55 -0.58
N HIS A 136 15.43 6.99 -1.73
CA HIS A 136 15.86 6.59 -3.07
C HIS A 136 17.37 6.46 -3.23
N ARG A 137 18.16 7.47 -2.83
CA ARG A 137 19.62 7.47 -2.99
C ARG A 137 20.32 6.35 -2.21
N ALA A 138 19.81 5.99 -1.04
CA ALA A 138 20.41 4.97 -0.20
C ALA A 138 20.07 3.53 -0.61
N TRP A 139 19.04 3.35 -1.45
CA TRP A 139 18.68 2.05 -2.02
C TRP A 139 19.30 1.81 -3.40
N VAL A 140 19.99 2.81 -3.96
CA VAL A 140 20.66 2.73 -5.27
C VAL A 140 22.13 2.32 -5.14
N VAL A 141 22.70 2.30 -3.93
CA VAL A 141 24.08 1.82 -3.72
C VAL A 141 24.16 0.33 -4.05
N PRO A 142 25.01 -0.09 -5.01
CA PRO A 142 25.23 -1.49 -5.36
C PRO A 142 25.71 -2.31 -4.15
N VAL A 143 25.33 -3.58 -4.11
CA VAL A 143 25.80 -4.54 -3.09
C VAL A 143 27.33 -4.72 -3.13
N ALA A 144 27.96 -4.42 -4.27
CA ALA A 144 29.41 -4.52 -4.46
C ALA A 144 30.25 -3.51 -3.64
N ASP A 145 29.63 -2.47 -3.08
CA ASP A 145 30.34 -1.40 -2.36
C ASP A 145 30.21 -1.54 -0.83
N LEU A 146 29.78 -2.71 -0.34
CA LEU A 146 29.53 -3.00 1.08
C LEU A 146 30.54 -3.99 1.70
N GLU A 147 31.63 -4.31 1.00
CA GLU A 147 32.76 -5.11 1.51
C GLU A 147 34.00 -4.26 1.80
#